data_AF-A0A3D4YNF7-F1
#
_entry.id   AF-A0A3D4YNF7-F1
#
_cell.length_a   1.000
_cell.length_b   1.000
_cell.length_c   1.000
_cell.angle_alpha   90.00
_cell.angle_beta   90.00
_cell.angle_gamma   90.00
#
_symmetry.space_group_name_H-M   'P 1'
#
loop_
_entity.id
_entity.type
_entity.pdbx_description
1 polymer ?
#
loop_
_entity_poly.entity_id
_entity_poly.type
_entity_poly.pdbx_seq_one_letter_code
_entity_poly.pdbx_strand_id
1 'polypeptide(L)'
;RKEEEGWFDVSTLKEPYRVEGKKTLGYEIAEQSEWTLPDVIIYPTGGGTGLVGMWKAFDEMQQLGWIGEKRPRMVSVQAAGCAPIVRAFEKGERFAEEFPNATTIA
;
A
#
# COMPACT_ATOMS: atom_id res chain seq x y z
N ARG A 1 -10.24 -28.51 3.72
CA ARG A 1 -10.48 -27.96 2.36
C ARG A 1 -9.24 -27.34 1.74
N LYS A 2 -8.68 -26.21 2.24
CA LYS A 2 -7.54 -25.55 1.57
C LYS A 2 -6.35 -26.49 1.32
N GLU A 3 -5.89 -27.18 2.36
CA GLU A 3 -4.75 -28.10 2.27
C GLU A 3 -5.08 -29.37 1.48
N GLU A 4 -6.27 -29.94 1.71
CA GLU A 4 -6.74 -31.15 1.03
C GLU A 4 -6.90 -30.95 -0.49
N GLU A 5 -7.29 -29.75 -0.92
CA GLU A 5 -7.57 -29.43 -2.33
C GLU A 5 -6.38 -28.71 -3.01
N GLY A 6 -5.26 -28.49 -2.29
CA GLY A 6 -4.09 -27.79 -2.82
C GLY A 6 -4.34 -26.30 -3.17
N TRP A 7 -5.30 -25.65 -2.51
CA TRP A 7 -5.68 -24.27 -2.83
C TRP A 7 -4.72 -23.24 -2.25
N PHE A 8 -4.39 -22.24 -3.06
CA PHE A 8 -3.57 -21.11 -2.65
C PHE A 8 -4.43 -19.90 -2.25
N ASP A 9 -4.07 -19.23 -1.15
CA ASP A 9 -4.80 -18.07 -0.64
C ASP A 9 -4.28 -16.78 -1.29
N VAL A 10 -5.09 -16.24 -2.20
CA VAL A 10 -4.79 -15.02 -2.96
C VAL A 10 -5.26 -13.74 -2.27
N SER A 11 -5.45 -13.75 -0.95
CA SER A 11 -5.80 -12.54 -0.19
C SER A 11 -4.65 -11.52 -0.15
N THR A 12 -5.04 -10.25 0.06
CA THR A 12 -4.28 -9.03 -0.26
C THR A 12 -2.85 -8.92 0.28
N LEU A 13 -2.55 -9.57 1.42
CA LEU A 13 -1.22 -9.55 2.04
C LEU A 13 -0.64 -10.95 2.29
N LYS A 14 -1.29 -12.01 1.78
CA LYS A 14 -0.81 -13.39 1.93
C LYS A 14 0.06 -13.86 0.76
N GLU A 15 -0.07 -13.22 -0.39
CA GLU A 15 0.69 -13.51 -1.60
C GLU A 15 1.90 -12.57 -1.73
N PRO A 16 3.16 -13.07 -1.65
CA PRO A 16 4.36 -12.23 -1.78
C PRO A 16 4.41 -11.42 -3.08
N TYR A 17 3.92 -11.95 -4.20
CA TYR A 17 4.01 -11.26 -5.49
C TYR A 17 3.11 -10.03 -5.62
N ARG A 18 2.08 -9.88 -4.77
CA ARG A 18 1.17 -8.72 -4.88
C ARG A 18 1.86 -7.42 -4.51
N VAL A 19 2.78 -7.44 -3.54
CA VAL A 19 3.59 -6.24 -3.18
C VAL A 19 4.53 -5.88 -4.32
N GLU A 20 5.20 -6.87 -4.92
CA GLU A 20 6.10 -6.66 -6.07
C GLU A 20 5.35 -6.20 -7.34
N GLY A 21 4.12 -6.64 -7.55
CA GLY A 21 3.28 -6.07 -8.60
C GLY A 21 2.86 -4.64 -8.29
N LYS A 22 2.54 -4.32 -7.04
CA LYS A 22 2.09 -2.98 -6.65
C LYS A 22 3.21 -1.95 -6.55
N LYS A 23 4.47 -2.36 -6.36
CA LYS A 23 5.60 -1.44 -6.32
C LYS A 23 5.89 -0.78 -7.67
N THR A 24 5.41 -1.35 -8.78
CA THR A 24 5.55 -0.73 -10.12
C THR A 24 4.94 0.66 -10.17
N LEU A 25 3.86 0.91 -9.41
CA LEU A 25 3.30 2.25 -9.22
C LEU A 25 4.35 3.28 -8.77
N GLY A 26 5.27 2.89 -7.88
CA GLY A 26 6.33 3.77 -7.39
C GLY A 26 7.38 4.05 -8.46
N TYR A 27 7.73 3.04 -9.27
CA TYR A 27 8.64 3.21 -10.40
C TYR A 27 8.03 4.10 -11.49
N GLU A 28 6.76 3.87 -11.83
CA GLU A 28 6.01 4.66 -12.81
C GLU A 28 5.91 6.12 -12.36
N ILE A 29 5.58 6.39 -11.09
CA ILE A 29 5.55 7.75 -10.54
C ILE A 29 6.94 8.42 -10.65
N ALA A 30 8.01 7.71 -10.29
CA ALA A 30 9.36 8.26 -10.35
C ALA A 30 9.76 8.57 -11.80
N GLU A 31 9.57 7.63 -12.73
CA GLU A 31 9.87 7.82 -14.14
C GLU A 31 9.09 9.00 -14.74
N GLN A 32 7.78 9.04 -14.51
CA GLN A 32 6.89 10.10 -15.03
C GLN A 32 7.14 11.47 -14.39
N SER A 33 7.84 11.51 -13.26
CA SER A 33 8.24 12.74 -12.57
C SER A 33 9.73 13.06 -12.78
N GLU A 34 10.34 12.56 -13.86
CA GLU A 34 11.75 12.77 -14.21
C GLU A 34 12.69 12.43 -13.04
N TRP A 35 12.42 11.31 -12.37
CA TRP A 35 13.16 10.79 -11.22
C TRP A 35 13.16 11.69 -9.98
N THR A 36 12.29 12.71 -9.97
CA THR A 36 12.07 13.58 -8.81
C THR A 36 10.74 13.24 -8.16
N LEU A 37 10.79 12.58 -7.01
CA LEU A 37 9.57 12.16 -6.32
C LEU A 37 8.72 13.37 -5.87
N PRO A 38 7.37 13.24 -5.91
CA PRO A 38 6.48 14.30 -5.44
C PRO A 38 6.57 14.50 -3.92
N ASP A 39 6.16 15.67 -3.44
CA ASP A 39 6.14 15.95 -2.00
C ASP A 39 5.09 15.14 -1.23
N VAL A 40 3.97 14.79 -1.88
CA VAL A 40 2.84 14.09 -1.25
C VAL A 40 2.24 13.08 -2.23
N ILE A 41 1.91 11.89 -1.72
CA ILE A 41 1.12 10.89 -2.44
C ILE A 41 -0.17 10.65 -1.65
N ILE A 42 -1.31 10.86 -2.30
CA ILE A 42 -2.64 10.60 -1.74
C ILE A 42 -3.20 9.34 -2.39
N TYR A 43 -3.47 8.30 -1.58
CA TYR A 43 -3.79 6.98 -2.09
C TYR A 43 -5.12 6.45 -1.51
N PRO A 44 -6.13 6.17 -2.35
CA PRO A 44 -7.34 5.49 -1.91
C PRO A 44 -7.00 4.06 -1.48
N THR A 45 -7.35 3.72 -0.25
CA THR A 45 -6.83 2.54 0.44
C THR A 45 -7.93 1.53 0.73
N GLY A 46 -7.87 0.38 0.05
CA GLY A 46 -8.51 -0.84 0.51
C GLY A 46 -7.67 -1.50 1.60
N GLY A 47 -6.82 -2.47 1.20
CA GLY A 47 -5.89 -3.15 2.10
C GLY A 47 -4.49 -2.52 2.24
N GLY A 48 -4.17 -1.46 1.49
CA GLY A 48 -2.91 -0.72 1.65
C GLY A 48 -1.67 -1.28 0.94
N THR A 49 -1.78 -2.39 0.20
CA THR A 49 -0.62 -3.01 -0.49
C THR A 49 0.06 -2.06 -1.50
N GLY A 50 -0.69 -1.13 -2.10
CA GLY A 50 -0.13 -0.08 -2.97
C GLY A 50 0.84 0.86 -2.25
N LEU A 51 0.46 1.34 -1.06
CA LEU A 51 1.32 2.19 -0.22
C LEU A 51 2.61 1.47 0.16
N VAL A 52 2.49 0.23 0.63
CA VAL A 52 3.64 -0.61 1.02
C VAL A 52 4.55 -0.88 -0.18
N GLY A 53 3.96 -1.22 -1.34
CA GLY A 53 4.70 -1.44 -2.57
C GLY A 53 5.47 -0.20 -3.02
N MET A 54 4.82 0.97 -3.08
CA MET A 54 5.49 2.21 -3.44
C MET A 54 6.63 2.56 -2.48
N TRP A 55 6.41 2.42 -1.17
CA TRP A 55 7.45 2.67 -0.17
C TRP A 55 8.67 1.77 -0.37
N LYS A 56 8.45 0.49 -0.67
CA LYS A 56 9.50 -0.45 -1.04
C LYS A 56 10.24 -0.04 -2.31
N ALA A 57 9.53 0.36 -3.37
CA ALA A 57 10.17 0.83 -4.61
C ALA A 57 11.05 2.06 -4.36
N PHE A 58 10.60 3.02 -3.55
CA PHE A 58 11.41 4.21 -3.22
C PHE A 58 12.67 3.84 -2.45
N ASP A 59 12.59 2.89 -1.52
CA ASP A 59 13.76 2.37 -0.81
C ASP A 59 14.77 1.71 -1.77
N GLU A 60 14.29 0.82 -2.64
CA GLU A 60 15.12 0.15 -3.65
C GLU A 60 15.75 1.14 -4.63
N MET A 61 14.98 2.11 -5.13
CA MET A 61 15.50 3.14 -6.03
C MET A 61 16.56 4.03 -5.38
N GLN A 62 16.42 4.36 -4.08
CA GLN A 62 17.47 5.06 -3.36
C GLN A 62 18.73 4.20 -3.24
N GLN A 63 18.59 2.92 -2.88
CA GLN A 63 19.73 2.00 -2.77
C GLN A 63 20.46 1.83 -4.12
N LEU A 64 19.73 1.89 -5.23
CA LEU A 64 20.27 1.87 -6.59
C LEU A 64 20.85 3.21 -7.05
N GLY A 65 20.67 4.29 -6.28
CA GLY A 65 21.13 5.63 -6.61
C GLY A 65 20.31 6.34 -7.70
N TRP A 66 19.09 5.86 -7.97
CA TRP A 66 18.21 6.44 -9.00
C TRP A 66 17.47 7.69 -8.48
N ILE A 67 17.20 7.74 -7.18
CA ILE A 67 16.58 8.88 -6.51
C ILE A 67 17.35 9.24 -5.24
N GLY A 68 17.12 10.45 -4.71
CA GLY A 68 17.68 10.90 -3.44
C GLY A 68 16.93 10.39 -2.20
N GLU A 69 17.33 10.90 -1.03
CA GLU A 69 16.77 10.48 0.27
C GLU A 69 15.38 11.07 0.58
N LYS A 70 15.00 12.15 -0.12
CA LYS A 70 13.70 12.81 0.07
C LYS A 70 12.57 11.82 -0.24
N ARG A 71 11.62 11.68 0.70
CA ARG A 71 10.44 10.81 0.55
C ARG A 71 9.15 11.62 0.47
N PRO A 72 8.17 11.19 -0.34
CA PRO A 72 6.82 11.74 -0.30
C PRO A 72 6.18 11.50 1.07
N ARG A 73 5.37 12.44 1.53
CA ARG A 73 4.41 12.18 2.60
C ARG A 73 3.30 11.28 2.05
N MET A 74 3.14 10.10 2.64
CA MET A 74 2.14 9.12 2.22
C MET A 74 0.82 9.35 2.97
N VAL A 75 -0.29 9.52 2.25
CA VAL A 75 -1.62 9.74 2.81
C VAL A 75 -2.56 8.62 2.38
N SER A 76 -3.07 7.87 3.37
CA SER A 76 -4.10 6.85 3.17
C SER A 76 -5.49 7.48 3.25
N VAL A 77 -6.36 7.19 2.28
CA VAL A 77 -7.75 7.66 2.25
C VAL A 77 -8.69 6.47 2.23
N GLN A 78 -9.63 6.40 3.17
CA GLN A 78 -10.63 5.34 3.23
C GLN A 78 -12.04 5.91 3.35
N ALA A 79 -13.04 5.15 2.90
CA ALA A 79 -14.44 5.53 3.09
C ALA A 79 -14.81 5.51 4.57
N ALA A 80 -15.58 6.48 5.05
CA ALA A 80 -15.94 6.58 6.46
C ALA A 80 -16.64 5.32 7.01
N GLY A 81 -17.41 4.62 6.16
CA GLY A 81 -18.07 3.36 6.51
C GLY A 81 -17.19 2.10 6.38
N CYS A 82 -15.91 2.22 6.01
CA CYS A 82 -14.94 1.13 5.97
C CYS A 82 -13.51 1.70 6.03
N ALA A 83 -13.08 2.10 7.23
CA ALA A 83 -11.81 2.80 7.47
C ALA A 83 -10.89 2.10 8.50
N PRO A 84 -10.61 0.80 8.38
CA PRO A 84 -9.82 0.06 9.38
C PRO A 84 -8.38 0.57 9.52
N ILE A 85 -7.73 0.97 8.42
CA ILE A 85 -6.36 1.49 8.43
C ILE A 85 -6.30 2.87 9.05
N VAL A 86 -7.26 3.75 8.74
CA VAL A 86 -7.35 5.08 9.34
C VAL A 86 -7.51 4.97 10.85
N ARG A 87 -8.46 4.14 11.33
CA ARG A 87 -8.69 3.92 12.77
C ARG A 87 -7.45 3.37 13.47
N ALA A 88 -6.79 2.38 12.90
CA ALA A 88 -5.57 1.82 13.47
C ALA A 88 -4.45 2.87 13.57
N PHE A 89 -4.27 3.67 12.51
CA PHE A 89 -3.28 4.75 12.49
C PHE A 89 -3.55 5.82 13.56
N GLU A 90 -4.80 6.28 13.69
CA GLU A 90 -5.19 7.29 14.68
C GLU A 90 -5.01 6.80 16.13
N LYS A 91 -5.22 5.50 16.37
CA LYS A 91 -5.02 4.87 17.68
C LYS A 91 -3.57 4.47 17.95
N GLY A 92 -2.67 4.57 16.97
CA GLY A 92 -1.30 4.07 17.07
C GLY A 92 -1.19 2.55 17.17
N GLU A 93 -2.18 1.82 16.63
CA GLU A 93 -2.22 0.37 16.65
C GLU A 93 -1.35 -0.21 15.53
N ARG A 94 -0.63 -1.30 15.84
CA ARG A 94 0.22 -1.99 14.86
C ARG A 94 -0.58 -2.75 13.81
N PHE A 95 -1.76 -3.25 14.18
CA PHE A 95 -2.61 -4.06 13.32
C PHE A 95 -3.99 -3.46 13.26
N ALA A 96 -4.56 -3.43 12.06
CA ALA A 96 -5.93 -3.00 11.90
C ALA A 96 -6.89 -4.12 12.30
N GLU A 97 -7.89 -3.77 13.10
CA GLU A 97 -8.99 -4.65 13.44
C GLU A 97 -9.98 -4.77 12.27
N GLU A 98 -10.77 -5.83 12.30
CA GLU A 98 -11.91 -5.98 11.39
C GLU A 98 -12.86 -4.77 11.54
N PHE A 99 -13.37 -4.28 10.41
CA PHE A 99 -14.34 -3.19 10.41
C PHE A 99 -15.76 -3.77 10.32
N PRO A 100 -16.51 -3.87 11.43
CA PRO A 100 -17.82 -4.51 11.43
C PRO A 100 -18.83 -3.69 10.63
N ASN A 101 -19.73 -4.38 9.93
CA ASN A 101 -20.80 -3.76 9.14
C ASN A 101 -20.28 -2.72 8.14
N ALA A 102 -19.18 -3.04 7.46
CA ALA A 102 -18.56 -2.16 6.48
C ALA A 102 -19.56 -1.79 5.36
N THR A 103 -19.71 -0.49 5.10
CA THR A 103 -20.57 0.05 4.04
C THR A 103 -19.83 1.10 3.23
N THR A 104 -19.87 0.95 1.91
CA THR A 104 -19.37 1.92 0.95
C THR A 104 -20.50 2.41 0.03
N ILE A 105 -20.27 3.50 -0.70
CA ILE A 105 -21.27 4.03 -1.67
C ILE A 105 -21.40 3.10 -2.89
N ALA A 106 -20.34 2.35 -3.21
CA ALA A 106 -20.31 1.30 -4.22
C ALA A 106 -20.61 -0.06 -3.60
#